data_AF-A0A2X2BVE2-F1
#
_entry.id   AF-A0A2X2BVE2-F1
#
_cell.length_a   1.000
_cell.length_b   1.000
_cell.length_c   1.000
_cell.angle_alpha   90.00
_cell.angle_beta   90.00
_cell.angle_gamma   90.00
#
_symmetry.space_group_name_H-M   'P 1'
#
loop_
_entity.id
_entity.type
_entity.pdbx_description
1 polymer ?
#
loop_
_entity_poly.entity_id
_entity_poly.type
_entity_poly.pdbx_seq_one_letter_code
_entity_poly.pdbx_strand_id
1 'polypeptide(L)'
;MVKNAQFSLNTASLPYLTRPGRLVYKLVMGKTRYDNHRVTGSPVIGGEFSYGLNNAWSLYGGSQLNKNYKSFAIGIGRDLFKFGALSLDITQSIFSIIRLENTRTLLSIKLCQIF
;
A
#
# COMPACT_ATOMS: atom_id res chain seq x y z
N MET A 1 5.50 -18.70 -34.94
CA MET A 1 4.59 -18.14 -33.93
C MET A 1 5.24 -18.26 -32.57
N VAL A 2 5.77 -17.16 -32.02
CA VAL A 2 6.40 -17.14 -30.69
C VAL A 2 5.31 -16.80 -29.67
N LYS A 3 5.02 -17.71 -28.74
CA LYS A 3 4.13 -17.45 -27.59
C LYS A 3 4.91 -16.59 -26.59
N ASN A 4 4.58 -15.31 -26.48
CA ASN A 4 5.08 -14.48 -25.39
C ASN A 4 4.43 -14.95 -24.07
N ALA A 5 5.21 -15.58 -23.21
CA ALA A 5 4.80 -15.91 -21.86
C ALA A 5 5.04 -14.69 -20.96
N GLN A 6 3.96 -14.08 -20.47
CA GLN A 6 4.06 -13.03 -19.45
C GLN A 6 4.05 -13.69 -18.06
N PHE A 7 5.15 -13.52 -17.33
CA PHE A 7 5.26 -13.99 -15.95
C PHE A 7 5.16 -12.78 -15.01
N SER A 8 4.09 -12.72 -14.24
CA SER A 8 3.95 -11.74 -13.16
C SER A 8 4.62 -12.28 -11.91
N LEU A 9 5.86 -11.89 -11.66
CA LEU A 9 6.57 -12.21 -10.43
C LEU A 9 6.07 -11.27 -9.34
N ASN A 10 5.31 -11.81 -8.39
CA ASN A 10 4.89 -11.06 -7.22
C ASN A 10 6.07 -11.02 -6.24
N THR A 11 6.78 -9.90 -6.18
CA THR A 11 7.86 -9.71 -5.19
C THR A 11 7.26 -9.88 -3.80
N ALA A 12 7.88 -10.74 -2.99
CA ALA A 12 7.52 -10.87 -1.59
C ALA A 12 7.63 -9.49 -0.95
N SER A 13 6.48 -8.93 -0.58
CA SER A 13 6.39 -7.66 0.14
C SER A 13 6.90 -7.92 1.54
N LEU A 14 8.21 -7.82 1.74
CA LEU A 14 8.85 -8.01 3.04
C LEU A 14 8.13 -7.07 4.02
N PRO A 15 7.36 -7.60 4.99
CA PRO A 15 6.77 -6.80 6.03
C PRO A 15 7.96 -6.18 6.73
N TYR A 16 7.96 -4.86 6.76
CA TYR A 16 9.06 -4.08 7.29
C TYR A 16 9.44 -4.62 8.68
N LEU A 17 10.53 -5.38 8.74
CA LEU A 17 11.22 -5.75 9.97
C LEU A 17 11.95 -4.49 10.46
N THR A 18 11.17 -3.48 10.80
CA THR A 18 11.64 -2.31 11.54
C THR A 18 12.07 -2.81 12.90
N ARG A 19 13.38 -2.70 13.19
CA ARG A 19 13.95 -2.97 14.51
C ARG A 19 13.05 -2.33 15.58
N PRO A 20 12.71 -3.04 16.68
CA PRO A 20 11.76 -2.58 17.68
C PRO A 20 12.07 -1.14 18.15
N GLY A 21 11.04 -0.29 18.19
CA GLY A 21 11.17 1.13 18.54
C GLY A 21 11.44 2.09 17.39
N ARG A 22 11.49 1.63 16.12
CA ARG A 22 11.68 2.51 14.96
C ARG A 22 10.34 2.92 14.34
N LEU A 23 10.10 4.23 14.30
CA LEU A 23 9.03 4.84 13.50
C LEU A 23 9.60 5.23 12.13
N VAL A 24 9.05 4.65 11.07
CA VAL A 24 9.34 5.05 9.68
C VAL A 24 8.12 5.79 9.17
N TYR A 25 8.29 7.01 8.74
CA TYR A 25 7.26 7.78 8.07
C TYR A 25 7.74 8.17 6.68
N LYS A 26 6.83 8.19 5.72
CA LYS A 26 7.05 8.62 4.34
C LYS A 26 5.92 9.56 3.99
N LEU A 27 6.28 10.74 3.49
CA LEU A 27 5.33 11.71 3.00
C LEU A 27 5.67 11.98 1.55
N VAL A 28 4.64 11.94 0.70
CA VAL A 28 4.75 12.20 -0.73
C VAL A 28 3.76 13.26 -1.10
N MET A 29 4.21 14.29 -1.81
CA MET A 29 3.36 15.34 -2.36
C MET A 29 3.90 15.73 -3.73
N GLY A 30 3.02 15.82 -4.72
CA GLY A 30 3.45 16.14 -6.08
C GLY A 30 2.33 15.94 -7.08
N LYS A 31 2.66 15.95 -8.38
CA LYS A 31 1.73 15.62 -9.45
C LYS A 31 2.16 14.31 -10.09
N THR A 32 1.23 13.39 -10.33
CA THR A 32 1.54 12.17 -11.07
C THR A 32 1.88 12.50 -12.51
N ARG A 33 2.87 11.82 -13.08
CA ARG A 33 3.20 11.92 -14.51
C ARG A 33 2.58 10.71 -15.20
N TYR A 34 1.61 10.93 -16.08
CA TYR A 34 0.99 9.87 -16.87
C TYR A 34 1.40 10.07 -18.33
N ASP A 35 2.58 9.55 -18.65
CA ASP A 35 3.17 9.43 -19.99
C ASP A 35 3.41 10.72 -20.80
N ASN A 36 4.49 10.67 -21.58
CA ASN A 36 4.88 11.57 -22.66
C ASN A 36 4.68 13.10 -22.47
N HIS A 37 5.59 13.71 -21.70
CA HIS A 37 5.89 15.15 -21.73
C HIS A 37 4.75 16.14 -21.35
N ARG A 38 3.60 15.65 -20.87
CA ARG A 38 2.50 16.50 -20.38
C ARG A 38 2.20 16.25 -18.91
N VAL A 39 2.34 17.30 -18.10
CA VAL A 39 2.04 17.29 -16.66
C VAL A 39 0.53 17.48 -16.46
N THR A 40 -0.27 16.51 -16.90
CA THR A 40 -1.75 16.57 -16.78
C THR A 40 -2.27 15.78 -15.57
N GLY A 41 -1.38 15.21 -14.75
CA GLY A 41 -1.80 14.48 -13.55
C GLY A 41 -2.30 15.40 -12.45
N SER A 42 -3.40 15.00 -11.82
CA SER A 42 -3.92 15.64 -10.61
C SER A 42 -2.88 15.62 -9.47
N PRO A 43 -2.85 16.65 -8.60
CA PRO A 43 -1.97 16.65 -7.44
C PRO A 43 -2.33 15.48 -6.52
N VAL A 44 -1.30 14.68 -6.18
CA VAL A 44 -1.35 13.57 -5.23
C VAL A 44 -0.61 13.99 -3.97
N ILE A 45 -1.26 13.73 -2.85
CA ILE A 45 -0.65 13.75 -1.53
C ILE A 45 -0.86 12.39 -0.89
N GLY A 46 0.19 11.83 -0.31
CA GLY A 46 0.13 10.55 0.37
C GLY A 46 1.06 10.54 1.57
N GLY A 47 0.70 9.75 2.55
CA GLY A 47 1.50 9.54 3.74
C GLY A 47 1.42 8.10 4.17
N GLU A 48 2.54 7.52 4.53
CA GLU A 48 2.67 6.19 5.09
C GLU A 48 3.46 6.30 6.39
N PHE A 49 3.07 5.54 7.40
CA PHE A 49 3.81 5.38 8.63
C PHE A 49 3.82 3.92 9.05
N SER A 50 4.92 3.48 9.60
CA SER A 50 5.09 2.14 10.16
C SER A 50 5.77 2.26 11.51
N TYR A 51 5.18 1.62 12.51
CA TYR A 51 5.60 1.67 13.90
C TYR A 51 5.71 0.27 14.50
N GLY A 52 6.92 -0.11 14.92
CA GLY A 52 7.15 -1.33 15.69
C GLY A 52 6.85 -1.10 17.18
N LEU A 53 5.66 -1.52 17.63
CA LEU A 53 5.19 -1.38 19.02
C LEU A 53 6.05 -2.19 20.00
N ASN A 54 6.37 -3.44 19.64
CA ASN A 54 7.15 -4.35 20.48
C ASN A 54 7.89 -5.36 19.57
N ASN A 55 8.76 -6.20 20.12
CA ASN A 55 9.51 -7.22 19.37
C ASN A 55 8.61 -8.19 18.56
N ALA A 56 7.32 -8.26 18.88
CA ALA A 56 6.37 -9.14 18.22
C ALA A 56 5.29 -8.41 17.41
N TRP A 57 5.14 -7.09 17.49
CA TRP A 57 4.02 -6.37 16.86
C TRP A 57 4.50 -5.14 16.10
N SER A 58 4.13 -5.08 14.82
CA SER A 58 4.33 -3.94 13.94
C SER A 58 2.99 -3.44 13.44
N LEU A 59 2.74 -2.15 13.52
CA LEU A 59 1.60 -1.49 12.92
C LEU A 59 2.09 -0.72 11.69
N TYR A 60 1.31 -0.72 10.62
CA TYR A 60 1.51 0.23 9.54
C TYR A 60 0.19 0.86 9.14
N GLY A 61 0.26 2.09 8.67
CA GLY A 61 -0.87 2.83 8.14
C GLY A 61 -0.41 3.71 7.01
N GLY A 62 -1.29 3.96 6.07
CA GLY A 62 -1.03 4.87 4.99
C GLY A 62 -2.30 5.39 4.37
N SER A 63 -2.20 6.53 3.71
CA SER A 63 -3.29 7.06 2.91
C SER A 63 -2.71 7.77 1.70
N GLN A 64 -3.45 7.71 0.60
CA GLN A 64 -3.11 8.42 -0.61
C GLN A 64 -4.36 9.12 -1.13
N LEU A 65 -4.27 10.43 -1.25
CA LEU A 65 -5.33 11.34 -1.65
C LEU A 65 -4.95 11.98 -2.99
N ASN A 66 -5.86 11.88 -3.94
CA ASN A 66 -5.79 12.49 -5.25
C ASN A 66 -7.17 13.12 -5.57
N LYS A 67 -7.24 13.98 -6.59
CA LYS A 67 -8.49 14.66 -7.00
C LYS A 67 -9.66 13.70 -7.24
N ASN A 68 -9.38 12.51 -7.78
CA ASN A 68 -10.40 11.53 -8.15
C ASN A 68 -10.28 10.20 -7.40
N TYR A 69 -9.18 9.97 -6.67
CA TYR A 69 -8.86 8.70 -6.02
C TYR A 69 -8.42 8.94 -4.58
N LYS A 70 -9.07 8.29 -3.63
CA LYS A 70 -8.69 8.32 -2.21
C LYS A 70 -8.50 6.89 -1.75
N SER A 71 -7.33 6.57 -1.22
CA SER A 71 -7.02 5.26 -0.67
C SER A 71 -6.55 5.42 0.77
N PHE A 72 -6.96 4.49 1.61
CA PHE A 72 -6.57 4.38 3.00
C PHE A 72 -6.22 2.93 3.29
N ALA A 73 -5.06 2.70 3.90
CA ALA A 73 -4.55 1.40 4.25
C ALA A 73 -4.16 1.37 5.73
N ILE A 74 -4.48 0.26 6.39
CA ILE A 74 -4.03 -0.03 7.75
C ILE A 74 -3.70 -1.51 7.83
N GLY A 75 -2.63 -1.85 8.54
CA GLY A 75 -2.28 -3.24 8.73
C GLY A 75 -1.47 -3.48 9.99
N ILE A 76 -1.56 -4.71 10.48
CA ILE A 76 -0.86 -5.21 11.66
C ILE A 76 -0.01 -6.42 11.25
N GLY A 77 1.23 -6.43 11.71
CA GLY A 77 2.17 -7.53 11.57
C GLY A 77 2.49 -8.10 12.94
N ARG A 78 2.46 -9.42 13.06
CA ARG A 78 2.97 -10.15 14.21
C ARG A 78 4.19 -10.97 13.81
N ASP A 79 5.30 -10.77 14.51
CA ASP A 79 6.47 -11.63 14.41
C ASP A 79 6.32 -12.77 15.45
N LEU A 80 6.35 -14.02 14.97
CA LEU A 80 6.27 -15.22 15.80
C LEU A 80 7.65 -15.89 15.98
N PHE A 81 8.74 -15.18 15.72
CA PHE A 81 10.12 -15.64 15.86
C PHE A 81 10.37 -16.96 15.10
N LYS A 82 10.31 -18.10 15.79
CA LYS A 82 10.57 -19.44 15.22
C LYS A 82 9.53 -19.92 14.22
N PHE A 83 8.32 -19.33 14.23
CA PHE A 83 7.22 -19.72 13.33
C PHE A 83 7.04 -18.76 12.14
N GLY A 84 7.97 -17.81 11.95
CA GLY A 84 7.91 -16.81 10.89
C GLY A 84 7.13 -15.55 11.25
N ALA A 85 6.74 -14.76 10.25
CA ALA A 85 6.01 -13.50 10.41
C ALA A 85 4.64 -13.56 9.73
N LEU A 86 3.60 -13.08 10.43
CA LEU A 86 2.24 -12.96 9.92
C LEU A 86 1.87 -11.49 9.79
N SER A 87 1.26 -11.07 8.69
CA SER A 87 0.74 -9.71 8.54
C SER A 87 -0.63 -9.71 7.91
N LEU A 88 -1.50 -8.85 8.41
CA LEU A 88 -2.85 -8.61 7.96
C LEU A 88 -2.96 -7.14 7.58
N ASP A 89 -3.34 -6.90 6.34
CA ASP A 89 -3.58 -5.56 5.84
C ASP A 89 -4.96 -5.37 5.23
N ILE A 90 -5.53 -4.20 5.49
CA ILE A 90 -6.84 -3.77 5.02
C ILE A 90 -6.64 -2.45 4.30
N THR A 91 -6.92 -2.44 3.01
CA THR A 91 -6.83 -1.26 2.15
C THR A 91 -8.20 -0.94 1.57
N GLN A 92 -8.75 0.22 1.92
CA GLN A 92 -9.97 0.77 1.36
C GLN A 92 -9.64 1.84 0.31
N SER A 93 -10.18 1.70 -0.89
CA SER A 93 -9.98 2.63 -2.01
C SER A 93 -11.31 3.12 -2.54
N ILE A 94 -11.42 4.44 -2.72
CA ILE A 94 -12.60 5.14 -3.20
C ILE A 94 -12.20 5.89 -4.47
N PHE A 95 -12.88 5.61 -5.58
CA PHE A 95 -12.67 6.34 -6.84
C PHE A 95 -13.97 6.99 -7.30
N SER A 96 -13.86 8.25 -7.72
CA SER A 96 -14.96 9.02 -8.31
C SER A 96 -14.74 9.14 -9.82
N ILE A 97 -15.60 8.45 -10.58
CA ILE A 97 -15.59 8.47 -12.05
C ILE A 97 -16.51 9.62 -12.49
N ILE A 98 -15.94 10.65 -13.13
CA ILE A 98 -16.69 11.84 -13.59
C ILE A 98 -17.79 11.50 -14.61
N ARG A 99 -17.69 10.36 -15.31
CA ARG A 99 -18.62 9.95 -16.37
C ARG A 99 -19.84 9.14 -15.90
N LEU A 100 -19.82 8.63 -14.67
CA LEU A 100 -20.93 7.87 -14.09
C LEU A 100 -21.04 8.33 -12.66
N GLU A 101 -22.10 9.05 -12.30
CA GLU A 101 -22.40 9.58 -10.97
C GLU A 101 -22.63 8.44 -9.96
N ASN A 102 -21.58 7.65 -9.72
CA ASN A 102 -21.59 6.43 -8.93
C ASN A 102 -20.21 6.27 -8.29
N THR A 103 -20.17 6.46 -6.97
CA THR A 103 -18.94 6.34 -6.19
C THR A 103 -18.72 4.87 -5.86
N ARG A 104 -17.63 4.28 -6.37
CA ARG A 104 -17.28 2.88 -6.08
C ARG A 104 -16.25 2.82 -4.96
N THR A 105 -16.57 2.04 -3.94
CA THR A 105 -15.67 1.71 -2.83
C THR A 105 -15.16 0.29 -3.00
N LEU A 106 -13.85 0.12 -2.97
CA LEU A 106 -13.18 -1.18 -2.99
C LEU A 106 -12.52 -1.41 -1.64
N LEU A 107 -12.70 -2.60 -1.08
CA LEU A 107 -12.01 -3.05 0.12
C LEU A 107 -11.15 -4.25 -0.28
N SER A 108 -9.85 -4.17 -0.01
CA SER A 108 -8.91 -5.26 -0.20
C SER A 108 -8.36 -5.69 1.14
N ILE A 109 -8.37 -6.99 1.41
CA ILE A 109 -7.76 -7.60 2.59
C ILE A 109 -6.66 -8.52 2.08
N LYS A 110 -5.45 -8.35 2.59
CA LYS A 110 -4.33 -9.22 2.26
C LYS A 110 -3.73 -9.78 3.55
N LEU A 111 -3.44 -11.07 3.47
CA LEU A 111 -2.78 -11.83 4.50
C LEU A 111 -1.44 -12.26 3.92
N CYS A 112 -0.35 -11.90 4.57
CA CYS A 112 0.98 -12.33 4.19
C CYS A 112 1.61 -13.12 5.34
N GLN A 113 1.99 -14.35 5.05
CA GLN A 113 2.73 -15.22 5.96
C GLN A 113 4.10 -15.51 5.35
N ILE A 114 5.15 -15.27 6.12
CA ILE A 114 6.53 -15.58 5.76
C ILE A 114 6.99 -16.70 6.67
N PHE A 115 7.30 -17.86 6.09
CA PHE A 115 7.91 -19.02 6.74
C PHE A 115 9.40 -19.09 6.43
#